data_AF-A0A229GVJ0-F1
#
_entry.id   AF-A0A229GVJ0-F1
#
_cell.length_a   1.000
_cell.length_b   1.000
_cell.length_c   1.000
_cell.angle_alpha   90.00
_cell.angle_beta   90.00
_cell.angle_gamma   90.00
#
_symmetry.space_group_name_H-M   'P 1'
#
loop_
_entity.id
_entity.type
_entity.pdbx_description
1 polymer ?
#
loop_
_entity_poly.entity_id
_entity_poly.type
_entity_poly.pdbx_seq_one_letter_code
_entity_poly.pdbx_strand_id
1 'polypeptide(L)'
;MSGEYNENADASQRAELYGPENDGYYTSQLRDWIPLCPQLKDSGVRLYWIMRALVVEKYGPVRKVTLLQLCYLLPAKPVKAGEPVKPSSLARVRGLLADLSAVGLISTPEGGPVKTSSRAGASGAPLRIRINDRPQRGYNGPRNAFALLDAVRKPAAEAAERAVKKERERALKKRAEQAAAGAGQISSPDGAGQISSPRGQISSPRGQISSPHPGDDLQDREPPLSPSAQSFRSDPVPSVRPSVPVGEAHTTDTDGGTDGGSVIEAQAEGPAAAVGGAPVVPVVRPSEGAAVLLAVGQRVPELAVSGKVLLDQGLRLDGLLASGWTVAELVAALSVPLDGPIRRSAGAVISARISALPITPVRLALAGGGVPRQVDHVDHGAKEHRPAAPAPRLPRLCECGAELVRGEMQCRSCAGWPECGGGCGRQLEPSGPATCSACTLAEHQARIAAAVVPTGDGTCPGWGGVPCGRVALSLGLCGRCRTVAEHEIAEEAEQVERERAEAAFAELRGQWRELEELDAEARAALWLEILADAYAEHERRERAAAGRAEREARERAETERLRAQIAEENPEMVATLTARRAT
;
A
#
# COMPACT_ATOMS: atom_id res chain seq x y z
N MET A 1 17.90 -23.70 23.26
CA MET A 1 18.83 -22.68 23.78
C MET A 1 18.19 -22.03 25.00
N SER A 2 18.39 -22.57 26.19
CA SER A 2 17.73 -22.13 27.44
C SER A 2 18.69 -21.43 28.43
N GLY A 3 19.83 -20.94 27.94
CA GLY A 3 20.65 -20.01 28.72
C GLY A 3 19.93 -18.66 28.76
N GLU A 4 19.40 -18.30 29.93
CA GLU A 4 18.78 -17.01 30.17
C GLU A 4 19.81 -15.90 29.92
N TYR A 5 19.53 -15.01 28.97
CA TYR A 5 20.43 -13.91 28.65
C TYR A 5 20.46 -12.92 29.82
N ASN A 6 21.60 -12.78 30.50
CA ASN A 6 21.77 -11.83 31.59
C ASN A 6 22.24 -10.47 31.04
N GLU A 7 21.32 -9.51 30.97
CA GLU A 7 21.59 -8.15 30.47
C GLU A 7 22.65 -7.39 31.29
N ASN A 8 22.86 -7.76 32.57
CA ASN A 8 23.87 -7.13 33.43
C ASN A 8 25.28 -7.65 33.17
N ALA A 9 25.42 -8.83 32.57
CA ALA A 9 26.72 -9.43 32.25
C ALA A 9 27.22 -9.02 30.86
N ASP A 10 26.37 -8.43 30.01
CA ASP A 10 26.77 -7.99 28.68
C ASP A 10 27.58 -6.70 28.75
N ALA A 11 28.90 -6.83 28.59
CA ALA A 11 29.84 -5.72 28.49
C ALA A 11 29.83 -5.02 27.11
N SER A 12 28.96 -5.44 26.18
CA SER A 12 28.83 -4.80 24.88
C SER A 12 28.22 -3.39 25.00
N GLN A 13 28.58 -2.53 24.04
CA GLN A 13 28.14 -1.15 24.05
C GLN A 13 26.60 -1.08 24.00
N ARG A 14 26.01 -0.36 24.95
CA ARG A 14 24.56 -0.08 24.98
C ARG A 14 24.22 0.88 23.85
N ALA A 15 23.04 0.72 23.26
CA ALA A 15 22.49 1.56 22.22
C ALA A 15 21.06 1.99 22.59
N GLU A 16 20.77 3.26 22.40
CA GLU A 16 19.45 3.86 22.56
C GLU A 16 18.91 4.20 21.18
N LEU A 17 17.82 3.55 20.78
CA LEU A 17 17.17 3.74 19.49
C LEU A 17 16.03 4.74 19.63
N TYR A 18 16.12 5.83 18.90
CA TYR A 18 15.13 6.91 18.81
C TYR A 18 14.36 6.79 17.49
N GLY A 19 13.04 6.92 17.56
CA GLY A 19 12.18 6.88 16.38
C GLY A 19 12.37 8.11 15.48
N PRO A 20 11.92 8.05 14.22
CA PRO A 20 11.94 9.21 13.34
C PRO A 20 11.10 10.38 13.87
N GLU A 21 11.54 11.61 13.61
CA GLU A 21 11.01 12.89 14.15
C GLU A 21 9.53 13.21 13.88
N ASN A 22 8.81 12.37 13.13
CA ASN A 22 7.49 12.72 12.60
C ASN A 22 6.32 12.44 13.57
N ASP A 23 6.56 12.32 14.88
CA ASP A 23 5.55 12.12 15.95
C ASP A 23 4.43 11.10 15.65
N GLY A 24 4.68 10.14 14.76
CA GLY A 24 3.61 9.43 14.07
C GLY A 24 3.90 7.95 13.88
N TYR A 25 3.00 7.13 14.41
CA TYR A 25 2.73 5.73 14.07
C TYR A 25 3.76 5.08 13.14
N TYR A 26 4.79 4.47 13.73
CA TYR A 26 5.82 3.75 12.98
C TYR A 26 5.24 2.45 12.44
N THR A 27 4.75 2.45 11.20
CA THR A 27 4.34 1.23 10.49
C THR A 27 5.57 0.37 10.23
N SER A 28 5.47 -0.96 10.18
CA SER A 28 6.60 -1.84 9.86
C SER A 28 7.08 -1.76 8.39
N GLN A 29 6.43 -0.92 7.57
CA GLN A 29 6.71 -0.78 6.15
C GLN A 29 8.01 0.01 5.89
N LEU A 30 8.91 -0.58 5.12
CA LEU A 30 10.09 0.09 4.59
C LEU A 30 9.69 0.98 3.41
N ARG A 31 10.37 2.12 3.24
CA ARG A 31 10.23 2.92 2.02
C ARG A 31 11.03 2.29 0.88
N ASP A 32 10.46 2.26 -0.32
CA ASP A 32 11.04 1.61 -1.51
C ASP A 32 12.49 2.00 -1.81
N TRP A 33 12.89 3.25 -1.58
CA TRP A 33 14.26 3.69 -1.86
C TRP A 33 15.31 2.97 -0.99
N ILE A 34 14.93 2.47 0.19
CA ILE A 34 15.83 1.84 1.16
C ILE A 34 16.37 0.50 0.62
N PRO A 35 15.53 -0.49 0.24
CA PRO A 35 16.02 -1.73 -0.37
C PRO A 35 16.66 -1.51 -1.75
N LEU A 36 16.38 -0.39 -2.42
CA LEU A 36 16.95 -0.06 -3.73
C LEU A 36 18.23 0.78 -3.65
N CYS A 37 18.72 1.06 -2.43
CA CYS A 37 19.88 1.92 -2.22
C CYS A 37 21.18 1.20 -2.63
N PRO A 38 21.89 1.64 -3.69
CA PRO A 38 23.04 0.90 -4.21
C PRO A 38 24.26 0.95 -3.27
N GLN A 39 24.28 1.86 -2.31
CA GLN A 39 25.34 1.95 -1.29
C GLN A 39 25.11 0.98 -0.12
N LEU A 40 23.94 0.35 -0.01
CA LEU A 40 23.61 -0.57 1.06
C LEU A 40 23.68 -2.02 0.61
N LYS A 41 24.20 -2.86 1.50
CA LYS A 41 24.12 -4.31 1.38
C LYS A 41 22.77 -4.80 1.94
N ASP A 42 22.30 -5.95 1.49
CA ASP A 42 21.06 -6.58 2.00
C ASP A 42 21.05 -6.73 3.52
N SER A 43 22.20 -7.07 4.12
CA SER A 43 22.28 -7.15 5.59
C SER A 43 22.17 -5.80 6.29
N GLY A 44 22.55 -4.70 5.62
CA GLY A 44 22.34 -3.34 6.11
C GLY A 44 20.86 -2.96 6.09
N VAL A 45 20.17 -3.24 4.97
CA VAL A 45 18.72 -3.06 4.84
C VAL A 45 17.97 -3.87 5.90
N ARG A 46 18.36 -5.14 6.10
CA ARG A 46 17.77 -6.00 7.13
C ARG A 46 18.03 -5.50 8.55
N LEU A 47 19.25 -5.05 8.85
CA LEU A 47 19.57 -4.47 10.16
C LEU A 47 18.75 -3.20 10.42
N TYR A 48 18.63 -2.33 9.42
CA TYR A 48 17.77 -1.14 9.50
C TYR A 48 16.32 -1.51 9.81
N TRP A 49 15.77 -2.51 9.10
CA TRP A 49 14.40 -2.95 9.31
C TRP A 49 14.17 -3.50 10.73
N ILE A 50 15.11 -4.30 11.24
CA ILE A 50 15.09 -4.80 12.63
C ILE A 50 15.10 -3.62 13.61
N MET A 51 16.04 -2.69 13.47
CA MET A 51 16.15 -1.51 14.35
C MET A 51 14.86 -0.68 14.32
N ARG A 52 14.28 -0.48 13.14
CA ARG A 52 13.03 0.26 12.96
C ARG A 52 11.83 -0.45 13.60
N ALA A 53 11.74 -1.76 13.46
CA ALA A 53 10.68 -2.57 14.09
C ALA A 53 10.77 -2.57 15.63
N LEU A 54 11.97 -2.40 16.19
CA LEU A 54 12.19 -2.33 17.64
C LEU A 54 11.72 -1.01 18.27
N VAL A 55 11.53 0.05 17.48
CA VAL A 55 11.10 1.38 17.95
C VAL A 55 9.60 1.63 17.71
N VAL A 56 8.82 0.57 17.42
CA VAL A 56 7.37 0.66 17.24
C VAL A 56 6.66 0.99 18.56
N GLU A 57 5.55 1.72 18.45
CA GLU A 57 4.74 2.42 19.48
C GLU A 57 4.58 1.73 20.84
N LYS A 58 4.56 0.39 20.90
CA LYS A 58 4.29 -0.37 22.13
C LYS A 58 5.34 -0.22 23.24
N TYR A 59 6.56 0.26 22.96
CA TYR A 59 7.68 0.20 23.91
C TYR A 59 8.26 1.56 24.32
N GLY A 60 7.54 2.66 24.08
CA GLY A 60 7.96 4.01 24.45
C GLY A 60 8.85 4.70 23.40
N PRO A 61 9.26 5.96 23.64
CA PRO A 61 9.95 6.79 22.65
C PRO A 61 11.40 6.37 22.37
N VAL A 62 12.01 5.60 23.29
CA VAL A 62 13.41 5.18 23.22
C VAL A 62 13.52 3.69 23.55
N ARG A 63 14.04 2.89 22.62
CA ARG A 63 14.32 1.47 22.85
C ARG A 63 15.78 1.28 23.23
N LYS A 64 16.03 0.67 24.39
CA LYS A 64 17.37 0.28 24.83
C LYS A 64 17.69 -1.12 24.32
N VAL A 65 18.85 -1.28 23.68
CA VAL A 65 19.40 -2.57 23.24
C VAL A 65 20.91 -2.57 23.42
N THR A 66 21.55 -3.72 23.38
CA THR A 66 23.01 -3.81 23.30
C THR A 66 23.45 -4.19 21.88
N LEU A 67 24.69 -3.87 21.50
CA LEU A 67 25.21 -4.31 20.20
C LEU A 67 25.25 -5.84 20.07
N LEU A 68 25.44 -6.56 21.18
CA LEU A 68 25.36 -8.02 21.18
C LEU A 68 23.94 -8.52 20.89
N GLN A 69 22.90 -7.89 21.45
CA GLN A 69 21.52 -8.23 21.08
C GLN A 69 21.26 -8.02 19.58
N LEU A 70 21.78 -6.94 18.98
CA LEU A 70 21.69 -6.74 17.53
C LEU A 70 22.40 -7.84 16.74
N CYS A 71 23.53 -8.38 17.24
CA CYS A 71 24.21 -9.53 16.64
C CYS A 71 23.31 -10.78 16.60
N TYR A 72 22.53 -11.03 17.66
CA TYR A 72 21.61 -12.17 17.72
C TYR A 72 20.37 -11.99 16.84
N LEU A 73 19.90 -10.76 16.68
CA LEU A 73 18.76 -10.46 15.81
C LEU A 73 19.10 -10.53 14.31
N LEU A 74 20.38 -10.37 13.95
CA LEU A 74 20.85 -10.40 12.56
C LEU A 74 21.62 -11.71 12.25
N PRO A 75 21.05 -12.66 11.49
CA PRO A 75 21.76 -13.87 11.08
C PRO A 75 23.05 -13.57 10.31
N ALA A 76 24.12 -14.31 10.60
CA ALA A 76 25.38 -14.19 9.86
C ALA A 76 25.24 -14.63 8.39
N LYS A 77 24.38 -15.61 8.11
CA LYS A 77 24.08 -16.09 6.75
C LYS A 77 22.65 -16.61 6.69
N PRO A 78 22.05 -16.70 5.50
CA PRO A 78 20.84 -17.49 5.30
C PRO A 78 21.07 -18.92 5.80
N VAL A 79 20.10 -19.48 6.52
CA VAL A 79 20.13 -20.86 7.02
C VAL A 79 18.95 -21.63 6.46
N LYS A 80 19.08 -22.94 6.29
CA LYS A 80 17.95 -23.78 5.86
C LYS A 80 16.94 -23.93 7.00
N ALA A 81 15.71 -24.31 6.64
CA ALA A 81 14.68 -24.61 7.64
C ALA A 81 15.18 -25.71 8.61
N GLY A 82 15.11 -25.45 9.91
CA GLY A 82 15.56 -26.37 10.97
C GLY A 82 17.04 -26.24 11.39
N GLU A 83 17.88 -25.52 10.64
CA GLU A 83 19.27 -25.28 11.05
C GLU A 83 19.38 -24.17 12.12
N PRO A 84 20.30 -24.28 13.09
CA PRO A 84 20.50 -23.25 14.09
C PRO A 84 21.07 -21.97 13.45
N VAL A 85 20.46 -20.82 13.78
CA VAL A 85 20.89 -19.51 13.30
C VAL A 85 22.18 -19.08 14.03
N LYS A 86 23.28 -18.89 13.28
CA LYS A 86 24.51 -18.30 13.82
C LYS A 86 24.36 -16.77 13.88
N PRO A 87 24.59 -16.13 15.05
CA PRO A 87 24.51 -14.68 15.19
C PRO A 87 25.62 -13.99 14.38
N SER A 88 25.38 -12.74 13.97
CA SER A 88 26.41 -11.89 13.36
C SER A 88 27.52 -11.55 14.34
N SER A 89 28.70 -11.16 13.83
CA SER A 89 29.79 -10.67 14.68
C SER A 89 29.60 -9.19 15.02
N LEU A 90 30.15 -8.74 16.17
CA LEU A 90 30.13 -7.32 16.55
C LEU A 90 30.84 -6.43 15.51
N ALA A 91 31.94 -6.91 14.92
CA ALA A 91 32.64 -6.19 13.87
C ALA A 91 31.72 -5.95 12.65
N ARG A 92 30.93 -6.96 12.26
CA ARG A 92 29.97 -6.83 11.17
C ARG A 92 28.86 -5.83 11.50
N VAL A 93 28.25 -5.93 12.69
CA VAL A 93 27.18 -5.00 13.09
C VAL A 93 27.70 -3.56 13.12
N ARG A 94 28.92 -3.32 13.64
CA ARG A 94 29.57 -2.00 13.60
C ARG A 94 29.78 -1.48 12.17
N GLY A 95 30.24 -2.33 11.27
CA GLY A 95 30.38 -2.00 9.84
C GLY A 95 29.03 -1.61 9.20
N LEU A 96 27.97 -2.39 9.46
CA LEU A 96 26.64 -2.08 8.94
C LEU A 96 26.06 -0.79 9.52
N LEU A 97 26.30 -0.49 10.80
CA LEU A 97 25.91 0.80 11.39
C LEU A 97 26.65 1.97 10.73
N ALA A 98 27.93 1.81 10.38
CA ALA A 98 28.67 2.82 9.62
C ALA A 98 28.08 3.02 8.21
N ASP A 99 27.76 1.93 7.50
CA ASP A 99 27.13 1.97 6.17
C ASP A 99 25.76 2.69 6.23
N LEU A 100 24.92 2.35 7.22
CA LEU A 100 23.62 2.99 7.46
C LEU A 100 23.76 4.48 7.80
N SER A 101 24.80 4.84 8.57
CA SER A 101 25.07 6.23 8.91
C SER A 101 25.56 7.02 7.70
N ALA A 102 26.34 6.41 6.80
CA ALA A 102 26.88 7.05 5.60
C ALA A 102 25.78 7.42 4.61
N VAL A 103 24.71 6.62 4.50
CA VAL A 103 23.53 6.94 3.68
C VAL A 103 22.49 7.80 4.42
N GLY A 104 22.72 8.07 5.70
CA GLY A 104 21.86 8.89 6.54
C GLY A 104 20.58 8.24 7.05
N LEU A 105 20.46 6.91 6.93
CA LEU A 105 19.35 6.15 7.51
C LEU A 105 19.39 6.12 9.04
N ILE A 106 20.59 6.30 9.60
CA ILE A 106 20.75 6.54 11.02
C ILE A 106 21.66 7.75 11.26
N SER A 107 21.41 8.47 12.34
CA SER A 107 22.24 9.59 12.81
C SER A 107 22.29 9.60 14.33
N THR A 108 23.10 10.45 14.94
CA THR A 108 22.90 10.79 16.35
C THR A 108 21.62 11.65 16.48
N PRO A 109 21.05 11.81 17.69
CA PRO A 109 19.93 12.72 17.91
C PRO A 109 20.21 14.16 17.47
N GLU A 110 21.48 14.56 17.49
CA GLU A 110 21.99 15.87 17.05
C GLU A 110 22.20 15.94 15.52
N GLY A 111 21.87 14.88 14.78
CA GLY A 111 22.00 14.80 13.33
C GLY A 111 23.40 14.44 12.82
N GLY A 112 24.36 14.14 13.71
CA GLY A 112 25.72 13.75 13.35
C GLY A 112 25.83 12.28 12.89
N PRO A 113 26.99 11.88 12.31
CA PRO A 113 27.23 10.49 11.96
C PRO A 113 27.38 9.60 13.20
N VAL A 114 26.83 8.38 13.16
CA VAL A 114 26.95 7.39 14.23
C VAL A 114 28.33 6.76 14.19
N LYS A 115 29.13 6.98 15.24
CA LYS A 115 30.46 6.38 15.38
C LYS A 115 30.44 5.29 16.44
N THR A 116 30.83 4.08 16.05
CA THR A 116 31.01 2.96 16.98
C THR A 116 32.50 2.81 17.33
N SER A 117 32.79 2.31 18.53
CA SER A 117 34.16 2.04 18.96
C SER A 117 34.27 0.62 19.52
N SER A 118 35.41 -0.01 19.29
CA SER A 118 35.77 -1.31 19.87
C SER A 118 36.55 -1.17 21.18
N ARG A 119 36.99 0.04 21.54
CA ARG A 119 37.79 0.26 22.75
C ARG A 119 36.93 0.04 24.00
N ALA A 120 37.47 -0.67 24.99
CA ALA A 120 36.77 -0.97 26.24
C ALA A 120 36.24 0.30 26.96
N GLY A 121 36.95 1.43 26.88
CA GLY A 121 36.49 2.69 27.47
C GLY A 121 35.28 3.33 26.77
N ALA A 122 34.95 2.93 25.54
CA ALA A 122 33.83 3.51 24.79
C ALA A 122 32.48 2.83 25.07
N SER A 123 32.47 1.71 25.82
CA SER A 123 31.23 1.05 26.24
C SER A 123 30.49 1.80 27.37
N GLY A 124 31.19 2.73 28.06
CA GLY A 124 30.61 3.47 29.18
C GLY A 124 29.50 4.47 28.79
N ALA A 125 29.54 4.99 27.56
CA ALA A 125 28.51 5.89 27.04
C ALA A 125 27.56 5.16 26.08
N PRO A 126 26.23 5.22 26.28
CA PRO A 126 25.29 4.60 25.37
C PRO A 126 25.34 5.27 24.00
N LEU A 127 25.36 4.46 22.95
CA LEU A 127 25.28 4.90 21.56
C LEU A 127 23.86 5.36 21.26
N ARG A 128 23.66 6.68 21.12
CA ARG A 128 22.36 7.25 20.79
C ARG A 128 22.18 7.23 19.28
N ILE A 129 21.24 6.41 18.80
CA ILE A 129 20.96 6.21 17.38
C ILE A 129 19.55 6.67 17.08
N ARG A 130 19.41 7.60 16.16
CA ARG A 130 18.16 8.07 15.60
C ARG A 130 17.93 7.48 14.23
N ILE A 131 16.74 6.92 14.01
CA ILE A 131 16.34 6.28 12.76
C ILE A 131 15.65 7.30 11.84
N ASN A 132 16.05 7.34 10.57
CA ASN A 132 15.55 8.27 9.57
C ASN A 132 14.94 7.51 8.37
N ASP A 133 13.67 7.78 8.04
CA ASP A 133 12.97 7.16 6.89
C ASP A 133 13.17 7.90 5.56
N ARG A 134 13.70 9.13 5.62
CA ARG A 134 13.91 9.98 4.44
C ARG A 134 15.39 9.97 4.05
N PRO A 135 15.71 9.97 2.76
CA PRO A 135 17.09 10.06 2.32
C PRO A 135 17.68 11.41 2.71
N GLN A 136 19.00 11.45 2.90
CA GLN A 136 19.72 12.72 3.08
C GLN A 136 19.55 13.62 1.85
N ARG A 137 19.67 14.94 2.07
CA ARG A 137 19.74 15.92 0.97
C ARG A 137 20.91 15.56 0.06
N GLY A 138 20.64 15.40 -1.23
CA GLY A 138 21.65 15.00 -2.22
C GLY A 138 21.73 13.50 -2.51
N TYR A 139 20.81 12.69 -1.99
CA TYR A 139 20.69 11.29 -2.44
C TYR A 139 20.33 11.22 -3.93
N ASN A 140 21.22 10.64 -4.72
CA ASN A 140 21.09 10.52 -6.18
C ASN A 140 20.63 9.12 -6.63
N GLY A 141 20.28 8.23 -5.70
CA GLY A 141 19.75 6.90 -6.04
C GLY A 141 18.27 6.90 -6.43
N PRO A 142 17.73 5.74 -6.82
CA PRO A 142 16.34 5.60 -7.23
C PRO A 142 15.39 5.94 -6.07
N ARG A 143 14.35 6.73 -6.36
CA ARG A 143 13.36 7.15 -5.36
C ARG A 143 12.34 6.06 -5.02
N ASN A 144 12.08 5.16 -5.97
CA ASN A 144 11.15 4.04 -5.84
C ASN A 144 11.47 2.97 -6.91
N ALA A 145 10.77 1.83 -6.82
CA ALA A 145 10.97 0.71 -7.73
C ALA A 145 10.66 1.04 -9.18
N PHE A 146 9.64 1.87 -9.45
CA PHE A 146 9.28 2.27 -10.82
C PHE A 146 10.38 3.09 -11.49
N ALA A 147 10.95 4.07 -10.78
CA ALA A 147 12.05 4.87 -11.29
C ALA A 147 13.29 4.03 -11.62
N LEU A 148 13.58 3.01 -10.78
CA LEU A 148 14.65 2.07 -11.08
C LEU A 148 14.29 1.18 -12.27
N LEU A 149 13.06 0.67 -12.33
CA LEU A 149 12.57 -0.18 -13.42
C LEU A 149 12.70 0.53 -14.77
N ASP A 150 12.28 1.79 -14.84
CA ASP A 150 12.41 2.60 -16.06
C ASP A 150 13.87 2.80 -16.47
N ALA A 151 14.77 2.98 -15.51
CA ALA A 151 16.21 3.10 -15.78
C ALA A 151 16.83 1.78 -16.27
N VAL A 152 16.37 0.61 -15.81
CA VAL A 152 16.95 -0.69 -16.17
C VAL A 152 16.29 -1.34 -17.39
N ARG A 153 15.07 -0.95 -17.78
CA ARG A 153 14.34 -1.52 -18.92
C ARG A 153 15.16 -1.57 -20.21
N LYS A 154 15.78 -0.45 -20.59
CA LYS A 154 16.60 -0.37 -21.81
C LYS A 154 17.88 -1.23 -21.71
N PRO A 155 18.74 -1.07 -20.69
CA PRO A 155 19.90 -1.95 -20.50
C PRO A 155 19.56 -3.44 -20.44
N ALA A 156 18.43 -3.80 -19.82
CA ALA A 156 17.96 -5.17 -19.72
C ALA A 156 17.55 -5.74 -21.08
N ALA A 157 16.84 -4.96 -21.91
CA ALA A 157 16.51 -5.36 -23.28
C ALA A 157 17.77 -5.60 -24.13
N GLU A 158 18.74 -4.67 -24.08
CA GLU A 158 20.03 -4.82 -24.79
C GLU A 158 20.85 -6.01 -24.27
N ALA A 159 20.78 -6.32 -22.98
CA ALA A 159 21.42 -7.51 -22.41
C ALA A 159 20.73 -8.80 -22.90
N ALA A 160 19.41 -8.81 -22.96
CA ALA A 160 18.62 -9.94 -23.47
C ALA A 160 18.93 -10.22 -24.95
N GLU A 161 18.96 -9.18 -25.80
CA GLU A 161 19.34 -9.32 -27.21
C GLU A 161 20.76 -9.89 -27.39
N ARG A 162 21.72 -9.42 -26.59
CA ARG A 162 23.09 -9.95 -26.60
C ARG A 162 23.15 -11.41 -26.15
N ALA A 163 22.33 -11.80 -25.17
CA ALA A 163 22.24 -13.19 -24.73
C ALA A 163 21.68 -14.10 -25.83
N VAL A 164 20.58 -13.70 -26.47
CA VAL A 164 19.96 -14.44 -27.60
C VAL A 164 20.93 -14.56 -28.77
N LYS A 165 21.66 -13.49 -29.11
CA LYS A 165 22.67 -13.51 -30.16
C LYS A 165 23.80 -14.51 -29.85
N LYS A 166 24.34 -14.47 -28.62
CA LYS A 166 25.40 -15.37 -28.17
C LYS A 166 24.94 -16.83 -28.16
N GLU A 167 23.69 -17.08 -27.79
CA GLU A 167 23.10 -18.43 -27.84
C GLU A 167 22.94 -18.92 -29.28
N ARG A 168 22.47 -18.06 -30.20
CA ARG A 168 22.37 -18.39 -31.63
C ARG A 168 23.75 -18.71 -32.23
N GLU A 169 24.78 -17.95 -31.89
CA GLU A 169 26.17 -18.21 -32.33
C GLU A 169 26.68 -19.55 -31.80
N ARG A 170 26.44 -19.86 -30.52
CA ARG A 170 26.77 -21.17 -29.92
C ARG A 170 26.04 -22.31 -30.62
N ALA A 171 24.76 -22.14 -30.93
CA ALA A 171 23.96 -23.13 -31.65
C ALA A 171 24.46 -23.37 -33.08
N LEU A 172 24.83 -22.31 -33.81
CA LEU A 172 25.42 -22.42 -35.15
C LEU A 172 26.78 -23.12 -35.11
N LYS A 173 27.64 -22.78 -34.15
CA LYS A 173 28.93 -23.45 -33.96
C LYS A 173 28.74 -24.95 -33.70
N LYS A 174 27.83 -25.30 -32.79
CA LYS A 174 27.51 -26.70 -32.47
C LYS A 174 26.98 -27.45 -33.70
N ARG A 175 26.13 -26.84 -34.52
CA ARG A 175 25.64 -27.44 -35.78
C ARG A 175 26.78 -27.64 -36.79
N ALA A 176 27.69 -26.69 -36.91
CA ALA A 176 28.85 -26.81 -37.79
C ALA A 176 29.79 -27.94 -37.35
N GLU A 177 30.05 -28.06 -36.04
CA GLU A 177 30.82 -29.16 -35.45
C GLU A 177 30.15 -30.53 -35.70
N GLN A 178 28.83 -30.61 -35.54
CA GLN A 178 28.06 -31.84 -35.84
C GLN A 178 28.11 -32.21 -37.32
N ALA A 179 27.96 -31.24 -38.23
CA ALA A 179 28.05 -31.47 -39.67
C ALA A 179 29.45 -31.96 -40.09
N ALA A 180 30.51 -31.37 -39.52
CA ALA A 180 31.88 -31.81 -39.76
C ALA A 180 32.14 -33.23 -39.24
N ALA A 181 31.60 -33.59 -38.06
CA ALA A 181 31.70 -34.94 -37.53
C ALA A 181 30.95 -35.98 -38.40
N GLY A 182 29.78 -35.61 -38.95
CA GLY A 182 29.00 -36.49 -39.83
C GLY A 182 29.66 -36.74 -41.19
N ALA A 183 30.33 -35.73 -41.77
CA ALA A 183 31.03 -35.85 -43.05
C ALA A 183 32.23 -36.83 -43.03
N GLY A 184 32.77 -37.13 -41.85
CA GLY A 184 33.84 -38.11 -41.66
C GLY A 184 33.39 -39.57 -41.62
N GLN A 185 32.09 -39.86 -41.54
CA GLN A 185 31.52 -41.22 -41.56
C GLN A 185 31.16 -41.70 -42.98
N ILE A 186 31.97 -41.36 -43.98
CA ILE A 186 31.89 -42.07 -45.26
C ILE A 186 32.36 -43.49 -44.99
N SER A 187 31.41 -44.42 -44.94
CA SER A 187 31.66 -45.84 -44.79
C SER A 187 32.70 -46.26 -45.83
N SER A 188 33.83 -46.81 -45.38
CA SER A 188 34.87 -47.31 -46.28
C SER A 188 34.25 -48.21 -47.36
N PRO A 189 34.41 -47.89 -48.66
CA PRO A 189 33.81 -48.67 -49.74
C PRO A 189 34.53 -50.00 -50.02
N ASP A 190 35.63 -50.32 -49.33
CA ASP A 190 36.44 -51.52 -49.59
C ASP A 190 35.95 -52.80 -48.88
N GLY A 191 34.76 -52.76 -48.28
CA GLY A 191 34.08 -53.93 -47.74
C GLY A 191 33.26 -54.66 -48.79
N ALA A 192 33.89 -55.21 -49.82
CA ALA A 192 33.25 -56.21 -50.68
C ALA A 192 32.84 -57.42 -49.82
N GLY A 193 31.55 -57.63 -49.68
CA GLY A 193 30.98 -58.92 -49.29
C GLY A 193 30.89 -59.19 -47.79
N GLN A 194 29.84 -58.68 -47.14
CA GLN A 194 29.07 -59.50 -46.20
C GLN A 194 27.67 -58.92 -46.04
N ILE A 195 26.78 -59.38 -46.92
CA ILE A 195 25.33 -59.34 -46.70
C ILE A 195 25.03 -60.49 -45.72
N SER A 196 25.42 -60.32 -44.45
CA SER A 196 24.91 -61.17 -43.38
C SER A 196 23.61 -60.53 -42.88
N SER A 197 22.53 -60.86 -43.59
CA SER A 197 21.18 -60.79 -43.03
C SER A 197 21.18 -61.52 -41.68
N PRO A 198 20.81 -60.89 -40.55
CA PRO A 198 20.38 -61.65 -39.39
C PRO A 198 19.07 -62.33 -39.76
N ARG A 199 19.20 -63.58 -40.19
CA ARG A 199 18.11 -64.48 -40.49
C ARG A 199 17.40 -64.79 -39.16
N GLY A 200 16.24 -64.19 -38.95
CA GLY A 200 15.28 -64.66 -37.95
C GLY A 200 14.78 -63.62 -36.97
N GLN A 201 13.97 -62.66 -37.45
CA GLN A 201 12.80 -62.20 -36.68
C GLN A 201 11.78 -61.60 -37.65
N ILE A 202 11.12 -62.49 -38.37
CA ILE A 202 9.88 -62.20 -39.07
C ILE A 202 8.78 -62.33 -38.01
N SER A 203 8.37 -61.21 -37.45
CA SER A 203 7.12 -61.09 -36.71
C SER A 203 6.56 -59.72 -36.99
N SER A 204 5.75 -59.65 -38.05
CA SER A 204 4.91 -58.51 -38.35
C SER A 204 3.85 -58.35 -37.25
N PRO A 205 3.64 -57.15 -36.67
CA PRO A 205 2.30 -56.70 -36.39
C PRO A 205 1.83 -55.92 -37.62
N ARG A 206 0.75 -56.44 -38.19
CA ARG A 206 0.03 -55.89 -39.33
C ARG A 206 -0.65 -54.58 -38.89
N GLY A 207 -0.36 -53.48 -39.60
CA GLY A 207 -1.18 -52.28 -39.58
C GLY A 207 -0.66 -51.14 -38.70
N GLN A 208 0.15 -50.25 -39.28
CA GLN A 208 0.09 -48.82 -39.00
C GLN A 208 0.81 -48.08 -40.13
N ILE A 209 0.00 -47.62 -41.08
CA ILE A 209 0.41 -46.63 -42.08
C ILE A 209 0.08 -45.30 -41.40
N SER A 210 1.10 -44.63 -40.87
CA SER A 210 0.97 -43.24 -40.42
C SER A 210 2.11 -42.45 -41.03
N SER A 211 1.75 -41.67 -42.03
CA SER A 211 2.54 -40.60 -42.63
C SER A 211 3.03 -39.63 -41.56
N PRO A 212 4.28 -39.11 -41.61
CA PRO A 212 4.66 -38.03 -40.73
C PRO A 212 4.09 -36.72 -41.29
N HIS A 213 2.92 -36.32 -40.80
CA HIS A 213 2.54 -34.90 -40.80
C HIS A 213 3.39 -34.18 -39.75
N PRO A 214 3.97 -33.00 -40.07
CA PRO A 214 4.49 -32.10 -39.05
C PRO A 214 3.27 -31.36 -38.47
N GLY A 215 2.56 -32.03 -37.58
CA GLY A 215 1.42 -31.47 -36.86
C GLY A 215 1.77 -31.31 -35.39
N ASP A 216 1.67 -30.07 -34.93
CA ASP A 216 1.53 -29.59 -33.56
C ASP A 216 1.28 -30.67 -32.49
N ASP A 217 2.29 -30.97 -31.68
CA ASP A 217 2.13 -31.69 -30.41
C ASP A 217 3.01 -31.02 -29.34
N LEU A 218 2.65 -29.77 -29.03
CA LEU A 218 2.92 -29.15 -27.74
C LEU A 218 1.67 -29.37 -26.87
N GLN A 219 1.46 -30.59 -26.41
CA GLN A 219 0.60 -30.82 -25.26
C GLN A 219 1.36 -30.38 -24.01
N ASP A 220 0.87 -29.31 -23.40
CA ASP A 220 1.20 -28.88 -22.06
C ASP A 220 1.00 -30.05 -21.08
N ARG A 221 2.12 -30.53 -20.57
CA ARG A 221 2.16 -31.45 -19.43
C ARG A 221 1.84 -30.64 -18.18
N GLU A 222 0.58 -30.64 -17.76
CA GLU A 222 0.23 -30.18 -16.41
C GLU A 222 0.89 -31.10 -15.36
N PRO A 223 1.72 -30.56 -14.44
CA PRO A 223 2.27 -31.34 -13.34
C PRO A 223 1.22 -31.48 -12.22
N PRO A 224 1.09 -32.64 -11.56
CA PRO A 224 0.12 -32.84 -10.50
C PRO A 224 0.63 -32.20 -9.20
N LEU A 225 0.08 -31.05 -8.81
CA LEU A 225 0.31 -30.46 -7.48
C LEU A 225 -1.00 -29.93 -6.89
N SER A 226 -1.74 -30.82 -6.23
CA SER A 226 -2.73 -30.46 -5.21
C SER A 226 -2.28 -31.06 -3.88
N PRO A 227 -1.75 -30.27 -2.93
CA PRO A 227 -1.70 -30.70 -1.54
C PRO A 227 -3.06 -30.45 -0.90
N SER A 228 -3.66 -31.51 -0.36
CA SER A 228 -4.87 -31.47 0.45
C SER A 228 -4.64 -30.57 1.68
N ALA A 229 -5.47 -29.54 1.82
CA ALA A 229 -5.58 -28.77 3.05
C ALA A 229 -6.17 -29.67 4.16
N GLN A 230 -5.31 -30.23 5.02
CA GLN A 230 -5.76 -30.87 6.25
C GLN A 230 -6.08 -29.79 7.28
N SER A 231 -7.36 -29.70 7.61
CA SER A 231 -7.89 -28.99 8.76
C SER A 231 -7.36 -29.62 10.06
N PHE A 232 -6.55 -28.90 10.82
CA PHE A 232 -6.23 -29.27 12.20
C PHE A 232 -7.42 -28.95 13.09
N ARG A 233 -8.12 -29.99 13.54
CA ARG A 233 -8.95 -29.96 14.74
C ARG A 233 -8.06 -30.20 15.97
N SER A 234 -8.31 -29.40 16.99
CA SER A 234 -7.80 -29.51 18.36
C SER A 234 -8.14 -30.87 19.00
N ASP A 235 -7.24 -31.38 19.86
CA ASP A 235 -7.48 -32.07 21.15
C ASP A 235 -6.25 -32.94 21.57
N PRO A 236 -6.10 -33.43 22.82
CA PRO A 236 -5.22 -32.84 23.83
C PRO A 236 -4.05 -33.76 24.26
N VAL A 237 -3.13 -33.18 25.02
CA VAL A 237 -1.91 -33.74 25.64
C VAL A 237 -2.13 -35.09 26.35
N PRO A 238 -1.08 -35.94 26.44
CA PRO A 238 -0.59 -36.25 27.79
C PRO A 238 0.93 -36.25 27.97
N SER A 239 1.26 -35.80 29.18
CA SER A 239 2.52 -35.83 29.95
C SER A 239 3.29 -37.16 29.91
N VAL A 240 4.60 -37.12 29.62
CA VAL A 240 5.63 -38.00 30.22
C VAL A 240 7.03 -37.33 30.17
N ARG A 241 7.69 -37.22 31.33
CA ARG A 241 9.16 -37.01 31.53
C ARG A 241 9.86 -38.39 31.50
N PRO A 242 11.16 -38.51 31.11
CA PRO A 242 12.22 -38.44 32.12
C PRO A 242 13.60 -37.91 31.66
N SER A 243 14.38 -37.58 32.68
CA SER A 243 15.73 -37.02 32.78
C SER A 243 16.85 -37.89 32.21
N VAL A 244 17.92 -37.26 31.68
CA VAL A 244 19.32 -37.75 31.73
C VAL A 244 20.29 -36.53 31.71
N PRO A 245 21.35 -36.48 32.53
CA PRO A 245 22.36 -35.41 32.52
C PRO A 245 23.51 -35.76 31.55
N VAL A 246 24.08 -34.77 30.86
CA VAL A 246 25.31 -34.93 30.09
C VAL A 246 26.33 -33.86 30.50
N GLY A 247 27.54 -34.37 30.78
CA GLY A 247 28.67 -33.72 31.38
C GLY A 247 29.31 -32.58 30.58
N GLU A 248 30.06 -31.79 31.35
CA GLU A 248 31.03 -30.79 30.93
C GLU A 248 32.10 -31.37 30.00
N ALA A 249 32.49 -30.59 28.99
CA ALA A 249 33.80 -30.71 28.36
C ALA A 249 34.30 -29.34 27.91
N HIS A 250 35.39 -28.92 28.55
CA HIS A 250 36.32 -27.87 28.11
C HIS A 250 37.07 -28.29 26.84
N THR A 251 37.18 -27.40 25.86
CA THR A 251 38.35 -27.20 24.97
C THR A 251 38.24 -25.78 24.38
N THR A 252 39.03 -24.81 24.85
CA THR A 252 40.35 -24.37 24.35
C THR A 252 40.37 -23.85 22.91
N ASP A 253 40.83 -22.60 22.83
CA ASP A 253 41.21 -21.81 21.67
C ASP A 253 41.91 -22.59 20.54
N THR A 254 41.68 -22.16 19.30
CA THR A 254 42.77 -21.92 18.34
C THR A 254 42.34 -20.90 17.29
N ASP A 255 43.15 -19.86 17.18
CA ASP A 255 43.28 -18.97 16.03
C ASP A 255 43.63 -19.77 14.77
N GLY A 256 43.09 -19.34 13.63
CA GLY A 256 43.40 -19.92 12.32
C GLY A 256 42.82 -19.08 11.20
N GLY A 257 43.54 -18.01 10.83
CA GLY A 257 43.36 -17.37 9.54
C GLY A 257 43.96 -18.23 8.43
N THR A 258 43.24 -18.35 7.31
CA THR A 258 43.80 -18.76 6.02
C THR A 258 43.08 -18.06 4.89
N ASP A 259 43.90 -17.45 4.04
CA ASP A 259 43.59 -17.00 2.69
C ASP A 259 43.37 -18.19 1.75
N GLY A 260 42.59 -17.97 0.69
CA GLY A 260 42.38 -18.90 -0.43
C GLY A 260 40.90 -18.92 -0.82
N GLY A 261 40.44 -18.40 -1.96
CA GLY A 261 41.05 -18.48 -3.27
C GLY A 261 40.57 -19.74 -3.97
N SER A 262 39.52 -19.61 -4.79
CA SER A 262 39.18 -20.39 -5.99
C SER A 262 37.77 -20.97 -6.09
N VAL A 263 37.34 -21.02 -7.36
CA VAL A 263 36.26 -21.78 -7.99
C VAL A 263 34.83 -21.22 -7.86
N ILE A 264 34.44 -20.44 -8.87
CA ILE A 264 33.03 -20.22 -9.22
C ILE A 264 32.63 -21.38 -10.14
N GLU A 265 31.92 -22.37 -9.59
CA GLU A 265 31.14 -23.31 -10.38
C GLU A 265 29.84 -22.63 -10.81
N ALA A 266 29.60 -22.65 -12.12
CA ALA A 266 28.39 -22.16 -12.76
C ALA A 266 27.23 -23.10 -12.46
N GLN A 267 26.32 -22.67 -11.59
CA GLN A 267 25.03 -23.33 -11.38
C GLN A 267 23.99 -22.73 -12.33
N ALA A 268 23.35 -23.62 -13.09
CA ALA A 268 22.34 -23.33 -14.09
C ALA A 268 21.08 -22.69 -13.47
N GLU A 269 20.64 -21.58 -14.05
CA GLU A 269 19.37 -20.92 -13.77
C GLU A 269 18.23 -21.68 -14.45
N GLY A 270 17.21 -22.06 -13.67
CA GLY A 270 15.90 -22.49 -14.17
C GLY A 270 14.94 -21.30 -14.28
N PRO A 271 13.98 -21.30 -15.21
CA PRO A 271 13.10 -20.16 -15.45
C PRO A 271 11.98 -20.06 -14.40
N ALA A 272 11.84 -18.89 -13.81
CA ALA A 272 10.72 -18.53 -12.94
C ALA A 272 9.56 -17.97 -13.79
N ALA A 273 8.40 -18.62 -13.71
CA ALA A 273 7.15 -18.14 -14.31
C ALA A 273 6.58 -16.97 -13.50
N ALA A 274 6.27 -15.87 -14.19
CA ALA A 274 5.63 -14.69 -13.64
C ALA A 274 4.10 -14.83 -13.76
N VAL A 275 3.40 -14.96 -12.62
CA VAL A 275 1.95 -14.76 -12.53
C VAL A 275 1.72 -13.38 -11.93
N GLY A 276 1.46 -12.40 -12.79
CA GLY A 276 1.19 -11.02 -12.42
C GLY A 276 -0.30 -10.75 -12.27
N GLY A 277 -0.82 -10.82 -11.03
CA GLY A 277 -2.09 -10.21 -10.66
C GLY A 277 -1.82 -8.86 -9.99
N ALA A 278 -2.16 -7.76 -10.65
CA ALA A 278 -2.09 -6.43 -10.05
C ALA A 278 -3.16 -6.31 -8.94
N PRO A 279 -2.80 -5.94 -7.70
CA PRO A 279 -3.79 -5.74 -6.65
C PRO A 279 -4.65 -4.52 -6.98
N VAL A 280 -5.95 -4.75 -7.10
CA VAL A 280 -6.97 -3.69 -7.12
C VAL A 280 -6.89 -2.97 -5.77
N VAL A 281 -6.33 -1.77 -5.75
CA VAL A 281 -6.33 -0.92 -4.54
C VAL A 281 -7.75 -0.40 -4.36
N PRO A 282 -8.47 -0.78 -3.27
CA PRO A 282 -9.81 -0.29 -3.04
C PRO A 282 -9.77 1.24 -2.90
N VAL A 283 -10.62 1.93 -3.65
CA VAL A 283 -10.81 3.38 -3.54
C VAL A 283 -11.50 3.64 -2.21
N VAL A 284 -10.72 3.95 -1.18
CA VAL A 284 -11.25 4.31 0.14
C VAL A 284 -11.97 5.65 0.03
N ARG A 285 -13.29 5.65 0.25
CA ARG A 285 -14.07 6.90 0.32
C ARG A 285 -13.56 7.73 1.51
N PRO A 286 -13.31 9.04 1.32
CA PRO A 286 -12.93 9.92 2.42
C PRO A 286 -14.08 10.03 3.44
N SER A 287 -13.74 10.13 4.73
CA SER A 287 -14.72 10.33 5.80
C SER A 287 -15.39 11.72 5.71
N GLU A 288 -16.50 11.93 6.42
CA GLU A 288 -17.20 13.23 6.39
C GLU A 288 -16.32 14.37 6.91
N GLY A 289 -15.53 14.12 7.95
CA GLY A 289 -14.55 15.06 8.47
C GLY A 289 -13.41 15.34 7.49
N ALA A 290 -12.99 14.35 6.69
CA ALA A 290 -12.06 14.60 5.59
C ALA A 290 -12.69 15.49 4.50
N ALA A 291 -14.00 15.32 4.22
CA ALA A 291 -14.72 16.20 3.31
C ALA A 291 -14.82 17.65 3.84
N VAL A 292 -15.00 17.86 5.15
CA VAL A 292 -14.91 19.18 5.80
C VAL A 292 -13.56 19.84 5.53
N LEU A 293 -12.46 19.11 5.71
CA LEU A 293 -11.10 19.65 5.48
C LEU A 293 -10.82 19.97 4.02
N LEU A 294 -11.34 19.16 3.09
CA LEU A 294 -11.27 19.48 1.65
C LEU A 294 -12.05 20.75 1.33
N ALA A 295 -13.22 20.97 1.95
CA ALA A 295 -13.99 22.21 1.80
C ALA A 295 -13.28 23.43 2.42
N VAL A 296 -12.60 23.27 3.56
CA VAL A 296 -11.74 24.31 4.16
C VAL A 296 -10.60 24.66 3.22
N GLY A 297 -9.90 23.66 2.65
CA GLY A 297 -8.83 23.88 1.68
C GLY A 297 -9.30 24.56 0.39
N GLN A 298 -10.55 24.33 -0.03
CA GLN A 298 -11.15 25.04 -1.17
C GLN A 298 -11.43 26.52 -0.87
N ARG A 299 -11.83 26.86 0.38
CA ARG A 299 -12.06 28.25 0.80
C ARG A 299 -10.79 29.00 1.14
N VAL A 300 -9.85 28.32 1.79
CA VAL A 300 -8.56 28.87 2.25
C VAL A 300 -7.45 27.94 1.76
N PRO A 301 -6.94 28.14 0.51
CA PRO A 301 -5.95 27.25 -0.09
C PRO A 301 -4.67 27.08 0.73
N GLU A 302 -4.31 28.09 1.52
CA GLU A 302 -3.16 28.07 2.43
C GLU A 302 -3.31 27.04 3.57
N LEU A 303 -4.55 26.62 3.86
CA LEU A 303 -4.90 25.58 4.84
C LEU A 303 -5.20 24.21 4.18
N ALA A 304 -5.00 24.05 2.87
CA ALA A 304 -5.23 22.77 2.21
C ALA A 304 -4.32 21.68 2.80
N VAL A 305 -4.92 20.56 3.21
CA VAL A 305 -4.22 19.39 3.75
C VAL A 305 -4.51 18.16 2.89
N SER A 306 -3.52 17.27 2.77
CA SER A 306 -3.61 16.07 1.94
C SER A 306 -2.96 14.86 2.63
N GLY A 307 -3.20 13.68 2.07
CA GLY A 307 -2.61 12.43 2.55
C GLY A 307 -3.00 12.12 3.99
N LYS A 308 -2.03 11.66 4.79
CA LYS A 308 -2.29 11.19 6.16
C LYS A 308 -2.86 12.29 7.07
N VAL A 309 -2.41 13.53 6.94
CA VAL A 309 -2.90 14.65 7.77
C VAL A 309 -4.39 14.89 7.52
N LEU A 310 -4.84 14.77 6.27
CA LEU A 310 -6.25 14.87 5.92
C LEU A 310 -7.08 13.78 6.60
N LEU A 311 -6.57 12.54 6.61
CA LEU A 311 -7.24 11.40 7.25
C LEU A 311 -7.25 11.53 8.78
N ASP A 312 -6.11 11.82 9.40
CA ASP A 312 -5.95 11.91 10.86
C ASP A 312 -6.80 13.06 11.43
N GLN A 313 -6.76 14.25 10.80
CA GLN A 313 -7.58 15.37 11.25
C GLN A 313 -9.05 15.20 10.84
N GLY A 314 -9.32 14.49 9.74
CA GLY A 314 -10.68 14.13 9.32
C GLY A 314 -11.39 13.28 10.37
N LEU A 315 -10.71 12.27 10.91
CA LEU A 315 -11.24 11.44 12.01
C LEU A 315 -11.57 12.23 13.28
N ARG A 316 -10.78 13.26 13.60
CA ARG A 316 -11.09 14.15 14.74
C ARG A 316 -12.36 14.97 14.49
N LEU A 317 -12.55 15.42 13.25
CA LEU A 317 -13.76 16.14 12.85
C LEU A 317 -14.99 15.24 12.78
N ASP A 318 -14.84 13.96 12.44
CA ASP A 318 -15.93 12.98 12.53
C ASP A 318 -16.45 12.89 13.98
N GLY A 319 -15.56 12.96 14.98
CA GLY A 319 -15.97 13.03 16.39
C GLY A 319 -16.74 14.31 16.75
N LEU A 320 -16.38 15.45 16.17
CA LEU A 320 -17.11 16.72 16.38
C LEU A 320 -18.48 16.70 15.67
N LEU A 321 -18.55 16.18 14.44
CA LEU A 321 -19.80 15.97 13.70
C LEU A 321 -20.75 15.06 14.50
N ALA A 322 -20.25 13.96 15.05
CA ALA A 322 -21.01 13.07 15.92
C ALA A 322 -21.49 13.74 17.22
N SER A 323 -20.80 14.80 17.66
CA SER A 323 -21.17 15.61 18.84
C SER A 323 -22.17 16.74 18.54
N GLY A 324 -22.72 16.77 17.32
CA GLY A 324 -23.79 17.68 16.92
C GLY A 324 -23.33 18.94 16.18
N TRP A 325 -22.02 19.07 15.88
CA TRP A 325 -21.53 20.09 14.96
C TRP A 325 -22.03 19.81 13.54
N THR A 326 -22.37 20.86 12.81
CA THR A 326 -22.67 20.77 11.38
C THR A 326 -21.41 20.97 10.54
N VAL A 327 -21.39 20.40 9.34
CA VAL A 327 -20.33 20.63 8.34
C VAL A 327 -20.13 22.13 8.09
N ALA A 328 -21.22 22.90 7.98
CA ALA A 328 -21.16 24.34 7.73
C ALA A 328 -20.50 25.12 8.88
N GLU A 329 -20.82 24.78 10.14
CA GLU A 329 -20.21 25.40 11.32
C GLU A 329 -18.70 25.07 11.41
N LEU A 330 -18.32 23.81 11.18
CA LEU A 330 -16.91 23.41 11.19
C LEU A 330 -16.12 24.09 10.07
N VAL A 331 -16.66 24.14 8.84
CA VAL A 331 -16.01 24.86 7.74
C VAL A 331 -15.87 26.35 8.09
N ALA A 332 -16.89 26.98 8.66
CA ALA A 332 -16.83 28.39 9.07
C ALA A 332 -15.77 28.63 10.16
N ALA A 333 -15.77 27.82 11.21
CA ALA A 333 -14.84 27.94 12.34
C ALA A 333 -13.39 27.65 11.93
N LEU A 334 -13.16 26.68 11.04
CA LEU A 334 -11.82 26.34 10.55
C LEU A 334 -11.32 27.27 9.44
N SER A 335 -12.19 28.02 8.76
CA SER A 335 -11.82 28.95 7.68
C SER A 335 -11.57 30.38 8.14
N VAL A 336 -11.56 30.64 9.46
CA VAL A 336 -11.28 31.98 10.01
C VAL A 336 -9.96 32.53 9.44
N PRO A 337 -9.87 33.81 9.03
CA PRO A 337 -8.63 34.39 8.52
C PRO A 337 -7.47 34.20 9.51
N LEU A 338 -6.26 34.11 8.97
CA LEU A 338 -5.05 33.98 9.78
C LEU A 338 -4.52 35.38 10.12
N ASP A 339 -4.06 35.57 11.36
CA ASP A 339 -3.40 36.80 11.80
C ASP A 339 -1.94 36.84 11.30
N GLY A 340 -1.77 36.86 9.98
CA GLY A 340 -0.49 36.91 9.29
C GLY A 340 -0.09 35.61 8.58
N PRO A 341 1.13 35.57 8.02
CA PRO A 341 1.59 34.44 7.23
C PRO A 341 1.75 33.19 8.10
N ILE A 342 1.39 32.04 7.51
CA ILE A 342 1.54 30.73 8.13
C ILE A 342 3.02 30.43 8.42
N ARG A 343 3.42 30.48 9.70
CA ARG A 343 4.78 30.11 10.15
C ARG A 343 4.94 28.62 10.51
N ARG A 344 3.84 27.86 10.54
CA ARG A 344 3.78 26.42 10.87
C ARG A 344 3.18 25.65 9.70
N SER A 345 3.17 24.32 9.68
CA SER A 345 2.46 23.62 8.58
C SER A 345 0.94 23.86 8.64
N ALA A 346 0.25 23.82 7.48
CA ALA A 346 -1.22 23.93 7.41
C ALA A 346 -1.92 22.91 8.33
N GLY A 347 -1.39 21.69 8.39
CA GLY A 347 -1.85 20.65 9.31
C GLY A 347 -1.74 21.03 10.79
N ALA A 348 -0.66 21.70 11.20
CA ALA A 348 -0.49 22.18 12.57
C ALA A 348 -1.48 23.31 12.91
N VAL A 349 -1.76 24.20 11.95
CA VAL A 349 -2.76 25.26 12.13
C VAL A 349 -4.17 24.67 12.25
N ILE A 350 -4.55 23.76 11.37
CA ILE A 350 -5.85 23.05 11.45
C ILE A 350 -5.95 22.27 12.76
N SER A 351 -4.92 21.52 13.13
CA SER A 351 -4.92 20.73 14.36
C SER A 351 -5.13 21.60 15.60
N ALA A 352 -4.46 22.77 15.66
CA ALA A 352 -4.63 23.73 16.74
C ALA A 352 -6.06 24.32 16.77
N ARG A 353 -6.64 24.63 15.60
CA ARG A 353 -8.02 25.13 15.51
C ARG A 353 -9.02 24.08 15.95
N ILE A 354 -8.89 22.82 15.49
CA ILE A 354 -9.74 21.71 15.93
C ILE A 354 -9.67 21.54 17.45
N SER A 355 -8.47 21.61 18.03
CA SER A 355 -8.30 21.51 19.49
C SER A 355 -8.88 22.67 20.28
N ALA A 356 -9.09 23.83 19.65
CA ALA A 356 -9.72 25.00 20.28
C ALA A 356 -11.25 24.98 20.18
N LEU A 357 -11.84 24.09 19.37
CA LEU A 357 -13.29 23.94 19.28
C LEU A 357 -13.82 23.25 20.54
N PRO A 358 -14.93 23.72 21.12
CA PRO A 358 -15.61 22.99 22.18
C PRO A 358 -16.19 21.67 21.64
N ILE A 359 -16.27 20.66 22.50
CA ILE A 359 -16.76 19.32 22.13
C ILE A 359 -18.17 19.39 21.54
N THR A 360 -19.05 20.17 22.16
CA THR A 360 -20.39 20.46 21.66
C THR A 360 -20.46 21.87 21.08
N PRO A 361 -21.18 22.10 19.97
CA PRO A 361 -21.33 23.42 19.42
C PRO A 361 -22.08 24.31 20.41
N VAL A 362 -21.54 25.50 20.70
CA VAL A 362 -22.25 26.50 21.50
C VAL A 362 -23.37 27.06 20.63
N ARG A 363 -24.52 26.39 20.65
CA ARG A 363 -25.75 26.96 20.11
C ARG A 363 -26.18 28.05 21.07
N LEU A 364 -25.71 29.28 20.83
CA LEU A 364 -26.36 30.46 21.38
C LEU A 364 -27.82 30.37 20.93
N ALA A 365 -28.68 29.99 21.87
CA ALA A 365 -30.11 30.07 21.67
C ALA A 365 -30.38 31.51 21.23
N LEU A 366 -30.81 31.68 19.98
CA LEU A 366 -31.43 32.89 19.47
C LEU A 366 -32.76 33.09 20.22
N ALA A 367 -32.67 33.36 21.53
CA ALA A 367 -33.71 34.01 22.30
C ALA A 367 -33.41 35.50 22.21
N GLY A 368 -34.28 36.25 21.55
CA GLY A 368 -34.16 37.69 21.41
C GLY A 368 -33.99 38.38 22.77
N GLY A 369 -32.83 38.99 22.98
CA GLY A 369 -32.52 39.79 24.16
C GLY A 369 -31.34 40.69 23.84
N GLY A 370 -31.59 42.01 23.83
CA GLY A 370 -30.64 43.02 23.41
C GLY A 370 -29.32 42.98 24.19
N VAL A 371 -28.21 43.13 23.46
CA VAL A 371 -26.87 43.27 24.02
C VAL A 371 -26.71 44.70 24.57
N PRO A 372 -26.31 44.89 25.84
CA PRO A 372 -25.95 46.21 26.32
C PRO A 372 -24.61 46.64 25.71
N ARG A 373 -24.65 47.83 25.14
CA ARG A 373 -23.55 48.60 24.57
C ARG A 373 -22.45 48.80 25.63
N GLN A 374 -21.29 48.18 25.43
CA GLN A 374 -20.11 48.43 26.25
C GLN A 374 -19.15 49.37 25.51
N VAL A 375 -18.66 50.34 26.28
CA VAL A 375 -18.10 51.62 25.87
C VAL A 375 -16.64 51.49 25.43
N ASP A 376 -16.27 52.41 24.54
CA ASP A 376 -15.00 52.60 23.84
C ASP A 376 -13.74 52.58 24.70
N HIS A 377 -12.66 52.03 24.13
CA HIS A 377 -11.30 52.46 24.45
C HIS A 377 -10.46 52.66 23.17
N VAL A 378 -10.27 53.95 22.91
CA VAL A 378 -9.31 54.75 22.11
C VAL A 378 -8.13 54.05 21.40
N ASP A 379 -8.11 54.30 20.08
CA ASP A 379 -7.02 54.55 19.10
C ASP A 379 -5.55 54.25 19.40
N HIS A 380 -4.89 53.62 18.41
CA HIS A 380 -3.81 54.24 17.59
C HIS A 380 -3.51 53.41 16.31
N GLY A 381 -3.38 54.08 15.16
CA GLY A 381 -2.46 53.66 14.09
C GLY A 381 -3.04 53.39 12.69
N ALA A 382 -3.03 54.44 11.86
CA ALA A 382 -3.17 54.52 10.40
C ALA A 382 -3.13 53.22 9.56
N LYS A 383 -4.17 53.01 8.75
CA LYS A 383 -4.22 52.01 7.66
C LYS A 383 -4.25 52.68 6.29
N GLU A 384 -3.28 52.34 5.46
CA GLU A 384 -3.32 52.50 4.01
C GLU A 384 -4.46 51.70 3.37
N HIS A 385 -5.05 52.28 2.32
CA HIS A 385 -6.12 51.72 1.52
C HIS A 385 -5.71 50.40 0.85
N ARG A 386 -6.38 49.30 1.25
CA ARG A 386 -6.34 48.02 0.54
C ARG A 386 -7.55 47.95 -0.40
N PRO A 387 -7.38 47.67 -1.70
CA PRO A 387 -8.49 47.56 -2.63
C PRO A 387 -9.40 46.37 -2.28
N ALA A 388 -10.70 46.57 -2.46
CA ALA A 388 -11.76 45.60 -2.17
C ALA A 388 -11.55 44.30 -2.96
N ALA A 389 -11.63 43.17 -2.26
CA ALA A 389 -11.61 41.84 -2.87
C ALA A 389 -12.79 41.69 -3.85
N PRO A 390 -12.61 40.97 -4.98
CA PRO A 390 -13.70 40.71 -5.91
C PRO A 390 -14.83 39.96 -5.20
N ALA A 391 -16.05 40.48 -5.37
CA ALA A 391 -17.25 39.89 -4.79
C ALA A 391 -17.36 38.39 -5.15
N PRO A 392 -17.75 37.51 -4.22
CA PRO A 392 -17.94 36.10 -4.52
C PRO A 392 -18.93 35.95 -5.66
N ARG A 393 -18.53 35.24 -6.72
CA ARG A 393 -19.43 34.90 -7.83
C ARG A 393 -20.64 34.17 -7.24
N LEU A 394 -21.82 34.75 -7.41
CA LEU A 394 -23.07 34.14 -6.98
C LEU A 394 -23.17 32.71 -7.54
N PRO A 395 -23.64 31.72 -6.76
CA PRO A 395 -23.87 30.37 -7.26
C PRO A 395 -24.74 30.45 -8.53
N ARG A 396 -24.34 29.75 -9.59
CA ARG A 396 -25.21 29.59 -10.75
C ARG A 396 -26.43 28.79 -10.29
N LEU A 397 -27.60 29.41 -10.36
CA LEU A 397 -28.88 28.78 -10.04
C LEU A 397 -29.46 28.16 -11.31
N CYS A 398 -30.13 27.03 -11.16
CA CYS A 398 -31.00 26.46 -12.18
C CYS A 398 -32.16 27.41 -12.48
N GLU A 399 -32.87 27.24 -13.60
CA GLU A 399 -34.08 28.02 -13.92
C GLU A 399 -35.17 27.92 -12.84
N CYS A 400 -35.21 26.81 -12.08
CA CYS A 400 -36.10 26.63 -10.94
C CYS A 400 -35.60 27.28 -9.63
N GLY A 401 -34.46 27.99 -9.66
CA GLY A 401 -33.85 28.64 -8.50
C GLY A 401 -33.02 27.72 -7.59
N ALA A 402 -32.94 26.41 -7.87
CA ALA A 402 -32.13 25.46 -7.09
C ALA A 402 -30.65 25.48 -7.50
N GLU A 403 -29.76 25.04 -6.61
CA GLU A 403 -28.33 24.95 -6.90
C GLU A 403 -28.03 23.92 -8.01
N LEU A 404 -27.18 24.31 -8.96
CA LEU A 404 -26.70 23.41 -10.02
C LEU A 404 -25.77 22.34 -9.47
N VAL A 405 -25.83 21.14 -10.04
CA VAL A 405 -24.81 20.12 -9.81
C VAL A 405 -23.52 20.56 -10.49
N ARG A 406 -22.37 20.31 -9.85
CA ARG A 406 -21.06 20.67 -10.42
C ARG A 406 -20.90 19.99 -11.79
N GLY A 407 -20.80 20.81 -12.84
CA GLY A 407 -20.65 20.33 -14.22
C GLY A 407 -21.95 20.20 -15.01
N GLU A 408 -23.11 20.36 -14.36
CA GLU A 408 -24.42 20.27 -15.01
C GLU A 408 -25.06 21.65 -15.19
N MET A 409 -25.89 21.77 -16.24
CA MET A 409 -26.66 22.98 -16.53
C MET A 409 -28.02 23.01 -15.79
N GLN A 410 -28.37 21.91 -15.11
CA GLN A 410 -29.63 21.76 -14.37
C GLN A 410 -29.37 21.29 -12.94
N CYS A 411 -30.28 21.63 -12.02
CA CYS A 411 -30.29 21.01 -10.70
C CYS A 411 -30.72 19.54 -10.83
N ARG A 412 -30.48 18.72 -9.79
CA ARG A 412 -30.83 17.28 -9.79
C ARG A 412 -32.29 17.02 -10.18
N SER A 413 -33.19 17.90 -9.76
CA SER A 413 -34.63 17.71 -9.97
C SER A 413 -35.04 18.01 -11.39
N CYS A 414 -34.56 19.13 -11.93
CA CYS A 414 -34.76 19.48 -13.34
C CYS A 414 -34.07 18.49 -14.28
N ALA A 415 -32.95 17.89 -13.85
CA ALA A 415 -32.26 16.83 -14.58
C ALA A 415 -32.97 15.46 -14.50
N GLY A 416 -34.10 15.36 -13.79
CA GLY A 416 -34.89 14.11 -13.69
C GLY A 416 -34.20 13.01 -12.90
N TRP A 417 -33.33 13.36 -11.94
CA TRP A 417 -32.62 12.37 -11.13
C TRP A 417 -33.59 11.58 -10.25
N PRO A 418 -33.46 10.24 -10.17
CA PRO A 418 -34.35 9.42 -9.34
C PRO A 418 -34.21 9.79 -7.86
N GLU A 419 -35.31 9.69 -7.13
CA GLU A 419 -35.30 9.82 -5.67
C GLU A 419 -34.69 8.59 -5.01
N CYS A 420 -34.08 8.80 -3.85
CA CYS A 420 -33.47 7.76 -3.05
C CYS A 420 -34.52 6.74 -2.62
N GLY A 421 -34.31 5.46 -2.97
CA GLY A 421 -35.17 4.33 -2.62
C GLY A 421 -35.34 4.10 -1.12
N GLY A 422 -34.46 4.69 -0.29
CA GLY A 422 -34.61 4.72 1.17
C GLY A 422 -35.63 5.75 1.69
N GLY A 423 -36.35 6.45 0.80
CA GLY A 423 -37.47 7.33 1.17
C GLY A 423 -37.09 8.69 1.78
N CYS A 424 -35.81 9.08 1.76
CA CYS A 424 -35.39 10.37 2.32
C CYS A 424 -35.64 11.59 1.41
N GLY A 425 -36.21 11.39 0.21
CA GLY A 425 -36.46 12.43 -0.78
C GLY A 425 -35.21 13.03 -1.45
N ARG A 426 -34.00 12.55 -1.13
CA ARG A 426 -32.77 12.99 -1.82
C ARG A 426 -32.70 12.42 -3.21
N GLN A 427 -32.33 13.24 -4.20
CA GLN A 427 -32.11 12.78 -5.57
C GLN A 427 -30.68 12.25 -5.78
N LEU A 428 -30.59 11.12 -6.48
CA LEU A 428 -29.36 10.35 -6.73
C LEU A 428 -29.01 10.34 -8.21
N GLU A 429 -27.72 10.19 -8.49
CA GLU A 429 -27.24 10.06 -9.85
C GLU A 429 -27.85 8.81 -10.50
N PRO A 430 -28.35 8.88 -11.76
CA PRO A 430 -29.06 7.76 -12.39
C PRO A 430 -28.26 6.45 -12.47
N SER A 431 -26.94 6.53 -12.59
CA SER A 431 -26.02 5.36 -12.60
C SER A 431 -25.51 4.96 -11.22
N GLY A 432 -25.93 5.67 -10.17
CA GLY A 432 -25.52 5.43 -8.79
C GLY A 432 -26.33 4.32 -8.10
N PRO A 433 -26.01 4.03 -6.83
CA PRO A 433 -26.83 3.13 -6.02
C PRO A 433 -28.24 3.70 -5.84
N ALA A 434 -29.24 2.82 -5.75
CA ALA A 434 -30.64 3.21 -5.55
C ALA A 434 -30.89 3.90 -4.20
N THR A 435 -30.00 3.74 -3.21
CA THR A 435 -30.10 4.35 -1.88
C THR A 435 -28.93 5.29 -1.61
N CYS A 436 -29.23 6.43 -0.98
CA CYS A 436 -28.21 7.40 -0.59
C CYS A 436 -27.40 6.87 0.60
N SER A 437 -26.14 7.29 0.73
CA SER A 437 -25.26 6.84 1.82
C SER A 437 -25.84 7.04 3.22
N ALA A 438 -26.63 8.10 3.43
CA ALA A 438 -27.29 8.35 4.72
C ALA A 438 -28.40 7.32 5.00
N CYS A 439 -29.20 6.95 3.99
CA CYS A 439 -30.20 5.90 4.13
C CYS A 439 -29.54 4.52 4.32
N THR A 440 -28.46 4.23 3.60
CA THR A 440 -27.69 2.99 3.78
C THR A 440 -27.13 2.91 5.21
N LEU A 441 -26.61 4.02 5.74
CA LEU A 441 -26.13 4.08 7.12
C LEU A 441 -27.28 3.92 8.13
N ALA A 442 -28.41 4.58 7.92
CA ALA A 442 -29.58 4.46 8.79
C ALA A 442 -30.12 3.02 8.82
N GLU A 443 -30.20 2.36 7.66
CA GLU A 443 -30.58 0.96 7.56
C GLU A 443 -29.57 0.03 8.26
N HIS A 444 -28.28 0.30 8.12
CA HIS A 444 -27.23 -0.43 8.82
C HIS A 444 -27.35 -0.27 10.35
N GLN A 445 -27.57 0.96 10.83
CA GLN A 445 -27.79 1.23 12.25
C GLN A 445 -29.09 0.59 12.77
N ALA A 446 -30.15 0.58 11.96
CA ALA A 446 -31.40 -0.08 12.29
C ALA A 446 -31.23 -1.60 12.43
N ARG A 447 -30.40 -2.23 11.58
CA ARG A 447 -30.05 -3.66 11.71
C ARG A 447 -29.31 -3.95 13.01
N ILE A 448 -28.33 -3.14 13.37
CA ILE A 448 -27.64 -3.26 14.67
C ILE A 448 -28.64 -3.11 15.81
N ALA A 449 -29.46 -2.06 15.78
CA ALA A 449 -30.43 -1.79 16.84
C ALA A 449 -31.47 -2.92 16.99
N ALA A 450 -31.91 -3.52 15.88
CA ALA A 450 -32.87 -4.63 15.90
C ALA A 450 -32.29 -5.93 16.49
N ALA A 451 -30.97 -6.13 16.38
CA ALA A 451 -30.28 -7.29 16.94
C ALA A 451 -29.96 -7.14 18.44
N VAL A 452 -30.08 -5.93 18.99
CA VAL A 452 -29.69 -5.62 20.38
C VAL A 452 -30.92 -5.56 21.26
N VAL A 453 -30.97 -6.43 22.29
CA VAL A 453 -31.97 -6.35 23.35
C VAL A 453 -31.45 -5.41 24.44
N PRO A 454 -31.99 -4.19 24.60
CA PRO A 454 -31.47 -3.24 25.58
C PRO A 454 -31.66 -3.76 27.00
N THR A 455 -30.65 -3.61 27.85
CA THR A 455 -30.80 -3.84 29.28
C THR A 455 -31.36 -2.58 29.93
N GLY A 456 -32.38 -2.73 30.79
CA GLY A 456 -33.03 -1.59 31.46
C GLY A 456 -32.13 -0.84 32.45
N ASP A 457 -30.92 -1.33 32.71
CA ASP A 457 -29.94 -0.76 33.63
C ASP A 457 -28.91 0.17 32.94
N GLY A 458 -29.01 0.37 31.62
CA GLY A 458 -28.08 1.20 30.85
C GLY A 458 -26.71 0.54 30.61
N THR A 459 -26.56 -0.74 30.94
CA THR A 459 -25.37 -1.51 30.57
C THR A 459 -25.48 -2.04 29.14
N CYS A 460 -24.35 -2.44 28.58
CA CYS A 460 -24.26 -2.98 27.24
C CYS A 460 -24.57 -4.49 27.33
N PRO A 461 -25.63 -4.98 26.64
CA PRO A 461 -25.98 -6.40 26.57
C PRO A 461 -24.92 -7.21 25.81
N GLY A 462 -23.94 -6.53 25.20
CA GLY A 462 -22.92 -7.13 24.36
C GLY A 462 -23.43 -7.45 22.96
N TRP A 463 -22.62 -8.13 22.18
CA TRP A 463 -22.93 -8.59 20.83
C TRP A 463 -22.78 -10.11 20.77
N GLY A 464 -23.62 -10.80 19.98
CA GLY A 464 -23.64 -12.26 19.92
C GLY A 464 -24.12 -12.95 21.21
N GLY A 465 -24.93 -12.28 22.03
CA GLY A 465 -25.51 -12.85 23.25
C GLY A 465 -24.59 -12.91 24.47
N VAL A 466 -23.38 -12.32 24.39
CA VAL A 466 -22.42 -12.29 25.50
C VAL A 466 -22.39 -10.91 26.17
N PRO A 467 -22.96 -10.75 27.39
CA PRO A 467 -22.98 -9.46 28.08
C PRO A 467 -21.58 -8.97 28.39
N CYS A 468 -21.27 -7.73 28.02
CA CYS A 468 -19.95 -7.14 28.25
C CYS A 468 -19.88 -6.26 29.50
N GLY A 469 -21.03 -5.89 30.09
CA GLY A 469 -21.14 -5.12 31.35
C GLY A 469 -20.63 -3.67 31.30
N ARG A 470 -20.27 -3.15 30.13
CA ARG A 470 -19.82 -1.76 29.96
C ARG A 470 -21.01 -0.83 29.81
N VAL A 471 -20.85 0.47 30.05
CA VAL A 471 -21.92 1.45 29.81
C VAL A 471 -22.30 1.45 28.33
N ALA A 472 -23.59 1.31 28.03
CA ALA A 472 -24.11 1.45 26.67
C ALA A 472 -24.00 2.91 26.20
N LEU A 473 -23.63 3.10 24.94
CA LEU A 473 -23.51 4.43 24.32
C LEU A 473 -24.63 4.59 23.28
N SER A 474 -24.31 4.44 21.99
CA SER A 474 -25.26 4.53 20.88
C SER A 474 -25.79 3.15 20.52
N LEU A 475 -27.05 3.06 20.07
CA LEU A 475 -27.69 1.82 19.60
C LEU A 475 -27.76 0.71 20.67
N GLY A 476 -27.76 1.08 21.95
CA GLY A 476 -27.79 0.12 23.06
C GLY A 476 -26.47 -0.65 23.28
N LEU A 477 -25.39 -0.32 22.56
CA LEU A 477 -24.09 -0.99 22.68
C LEU A 477 -23.00 -0.04 23.21
N CYS A 478 -22.01 -0.60 23.91
CA CYS A 478 -20.76 0.12 24.17
C CYS A 478 -19.96 0.25 22.88
N GLY A 479 -19.03 1.22 22.81
CA GLY A 479 -18.26 1.49 21.58
C GLY A 479 -17.52 0.26 21.02
N ARG A 480 -17.01 -0.63 21.90
CA ARG A 480 -16.33 -1.86 21.46
C ARG A 480 -17.27 -2.88 20.84
N CYS A 481 -18.42 -3.15 21.48
CA CYS A 481 -19.40 -4.09 20.96
C CYS A 481 -20.06 -3.56 19.68
N ARG A 482 -20.22 -2.24 19.55
CA ARG A 482 -20.69 -1.62 18.31
C ARG A 482 -19.74 -1.87 17.15
N THR A 483 -18.43 -1.67 17.34
CA THR A 483 -17.44 -1.94 16.28
C THR A 483 -17.40 -3.41 15.88
N VAL A 484 -17.57 -4.34 16.84
CA VAL A 484 -17.67 -5.77 16.52
C VAL A 484 -18.93 -6.05 15.71
N ALA A 485 -20.08 -5.50 16.09
CA ALA A 485 -21.33 -5.63 15.35
C ALA A 485 -21.25 -5.08 13.92
N GLU A 486 -20.66 -3.89 13.76
CA GLU A 486 -20.41 -3.27 12.45
C GLU A 486 -19.54 -4.17 11.56
N HIS A 487 -18.52 -4.81 12.13
CA HIS A 487 -17.62 -5.71 11.40
C HIS A 487 -18.32 -7.00 10.98
N GLU A 488 -19.04 -7.66 11.88
CA GLU A 488 -19.74 -8.92 11.57
C GLU A 488 -20.83 -8.70 10.51
N ILE A 489 -21.61 -7.61 10.60
CA ILE A 489 -22.60 -7.28 9.57
C ILE A 489 -21.93 -6.96 8.22
N ALA A 490 -20.75 -6.34 8.23
CA ALA A 490 -19.99 -6.09 7.00
C ALA A 490 -19.46 -7.39 6.39
N GLU A 491 -18.96 -8.33 7.20
CA GLU A 491 -18.52 -9.66 6.76
C GLU A 491 -19.69 -10.49 6.19
N GLU A 492 -20.85 -10.47 6.85
CA GLU A 492 -22.07 -11.10 6.33
C GLU A 492 -22.50 -10.50 4.99
N ALA A 493 -22.47 -9.18 4.86
CA ALA A 493 -22.78 -8.52 3.59
C ALA A 493 -21.79 -8.89 2.48
N GLU A 494 -20.49 -8.97 2.78
CA GLU A 494 -19.48 -9.45 1.83
C GLU A 494 -19.71 -10.92 1.45
N GLN A 495 -20.09 -11.76 2.41
CA GLN A 495 -20.41 -13.16 2.14
C GLN A 495 -21.63 -13.29 1.22
N VAL A 496 -22.70 -12.53 1.47
CA VAL A 496 -23.89 -12.53 0.59
C VAL A 496 -23.53 -12.08 -0.82
N GLU A 497 -22.70 -11.05 -0.98
CA GLU A 497 -22.22 -10.62 -2.29
C GLU A 497 -21.33 -11.67 -2.97
N ARG A 498 -20.51 -12.38 -2.20
CA ARG A 498 -19.70 -13.51 -2.70
C ARG A 498 -20.58 -14.66 -3.18
N GLU A 499 -21.60 -15.04 -2.41
CA GLU A 499 -22.56 -16.07 -2.78
C GLU A 499 -23.37 -15.68 -4.02
N ARG A 500 -23.77 -14.40 -4.15
CA ARG A 500 -24.39 -13.86 -5.37
C ARG A 500 -23.46 -13.94 -6.57
N ALA A 501 -22.20 -13.56 -6.41
CA ALA A 501 -21.20 -13.65 -7.47
C ALA A 501 -20.98 -15.11 -7.89
N GLU A 502 -20.84 -16.03 -6.94
CA GLU A 502 -20.71 -17.46 -7.20
C GLU A 502 -21.94 -18.04 -7.90
N ALA A 503 -23.15 -17.62 -7.51
CA ALA A 503 -24.40 -17.99 -8.18
C ALA A 503 -24.45 -17.47 -9.62
N ALA A 504 -24.06 -16.21 -9.87
CA ALA A 504 -23.96 -15.65 -11.21
C ALA A 504 -22.91 -16.40 -12.07
N PHE A 505 -21.76 -16.75 -11.50
CA PHE A 505 -20.77 -17.60 -12.18
C PHE A 505 -21.27 -19.03 -12.43
N ALA A 506 -22.09 -19.58 -11.55
CA ALA A 506 -22.73 -20.89 -11.76
C ALA A 506 -23.76 -20.83 -12.89
N GLU A 507 -24.55 -19.76 -12.97
CA GLU A 507 -25.49 -19.50 -14.07
C GLU A 507 -24.74 -19.36 -15.40
N LEU A 508 -23.68 -18.55 -15.45
CA LEU A 508 -22.82 -18.44 -16.63
C LEU A 508 -22.25 -19.79 -17.04
N ARG A 509 -21.73 -20.61 -16.10
CA ARG A 509 -21.26 -21.97 -16.41
C ARG A 509 -22.38 -22.89 -16.92
N GLY A 510 -23.63 -22.66 -16.53
CA GLY A 510 -24.80 -23.33 -17.09
C GLY A 510 -24.98 -22.97 -18.56
N GLN A 511 -25.03 -21.67 -18.86
CA GLN A 511 -25.11 -21.15 -20.23
C GLN A 511 -23.97 -21.68 -21.09
N TRP A 512 -22.73 -21.70 -20.59
CA TRP A 512 -21.57 -22.26 -21.29
C TRP A 512 -21.73 -23.73 -21.69
N ARG A 513 -22.36 -24.57 -20.85
CA ARG A 513 -22.63 -25.97 -21.19
C ARG A 513 -23.68 -26.10 -22.29
N GLU A 514 -24.71 -25.25 -22.28
CA GLU A 514 -25.68 -25.18 -23.38
C GLU A 514 -24.99 -24.79 -24.70
N LEU A 515 -23.96 -23.92 -24.65
CA LEU A 515 -23.15 -23.58 -25.82
C LEU A 515 -22.25 -24.72 -26.31
N GLU A 516 -21.83 -25.63 -25.42
CA GLU A 516 -21.06 -26.81 -25.80
C GLU A 516 -21.91 -27.87 -26.53
N GLU A 517 -23.22 -27.86 -26.37
CA GLU A 517 -24.16 -28.74 -27.10
C GLU A 517 -24.50 -28.23 -28.49
N LEU A 518 -24.25 -26.95 -28.79
CA LEU A 518 -24.37 -26.40 -30.14
C LEU A 518 -23.36 -27.05 -31.09
N ASP A 519 -23.77 -27.26 -32.35
CA ASP A 519 -22.83 -27.64 -33.39
C ASP A 519 -21.72 -26.58 -33.57
N ALA A 520 -20.62 -26.99 -34.20
CA ALA A 520 -19.44 -26.14 -34.32
C ALA A 520 -19.71 -24.84 -35.08
N GLU A 521 -20.69 -24.83 -36.01
CA GLU A 521 -21.03 -23.67 -36.83
C GLU A 521 -21.85 -22.65 -36.03
N ALA A 522 -22.88 -23.11 -35.30
CA ALA A 522 -23.67 -22.30 -34.38
C ALA A 522 -22.81 -21.72 -33.25
N ARG A 523 -21.87 -22.51 -32.72
CA ARG A 523 -20.92 -22.06 -31.69
C ARG A 523 -19.98 -20.97 -32.23
N ALA A 524 -19.47 -21.12 -33.45
CA ALA A 524 -18.62 -20.12 -34.08
C ALA A 524 -19.39 -18.81 -34.36
N ALA A 525 -20.64 -18.89 -34.83
CA ALA A 525 -21.48 -17.72 -35.06
C ALA A 525 -21.73 -16.94 -33.76
N LEU A 526 -22.10 -17.63 -32.68
CA LEU A 526 -22.32 -16.99 -31.38
C LEU A 526 -21.03 -16.38 -30.81
N TRP A 527 -19.88 -17.06 -30.97
CA TRP A 527 -18.59 -16.51 -30.56
C TRP A 527 -18.25 -15.21 -31.28
N LEU A 528 -18.57 -15.11 -32.57
CA LEU A 528 -18.36 -13.88 -33.33
C LEU A 528 -19.27 -12.74 -32.82
N GLU A 529 -20.51 -13.03 -32.44
CA GLU A 529 -21.42 -12.05 -31.84
C GLU A 529 -20.89 -11.56 -30.47
N ILE A 530 -20.48 -12.49 -29.59
CA ILE A 530 -19.90 -12.15 -28.29
C ILE A 530 -18.63 -11.30 -28.45
N LEU A 531 -17.75 -11.66 -29.39
CA LEU A 531 -16.55 -10.89 -29.68
C LEU A 531 -16.86 -9.52 -30.27
N ALA A 532 -17.87 -9.41 -31.14
CA ALA A 532 -18.32 -8.13 -31.70
C ALA A 532 -18.87 -7.21 -30.60
N ASP A 533 -19.68 -7.72 -29.68
CA ASP A 533 -20.22 -6.97 -28.55
C ASP A 533 -19.12 -6.54 -27.57
N ALA A 534 -18.18 -7.44 -27.26
CA ALA A 534 -17.03 -7.13 -26.41
C ALA A 534 -16.13 -6.05 -27.04
N TYR A 535 -15.91 -6.13 -28.36
CA TYR A 535 -15.15 -5.12 -29.09
C TYR A 535 -15.88 -3.78 -29.13
N ALA A 536 -17.19 -3.77 -29.37
CA ALA A 536 -18.01 -2.57 -29.36
C ALA A 536 -18.02 -1.90 -27.96
N GLU A 537 -18.07 -2.70 -26.89
CA GLU A 537 -17.97 -2.20 -25.51
C GLU A 537 -16.58 -1.63 -25.21
N HIS A 538 -15.52 -2.28 -25.68
CA HIS A 538 -14.16 -1.76 -25.59
C HIS A 538 -14.02 -0.42 -26.33
N GLU A 539 -14.54 -0.30 -27.55
CA GLU A 539 -14.56 0.96 -28.29
C GLU A 539 -15.35 2.06 -27.56
N ARG A 540 -16.49 1.73 -26.95
CA ARG A 540 -17.25 2.69 -26.13
C ARG A 540 -16.42 3.20 -24.96
N ARG A 541 -15.68 2.31 -24.29
CA ARG A 541 -14.78 2.67 -23.18
C ARG A 541 -13.62 3.55 -23.62
N GLU A 542 -12.98 3.23 -24.74
CA GLU A 542 -11.91 4.03 -25.34
C GLU A 542 -12.41 5.42 -25.75
N ARG A 543 -13.58 5.51 -26.41
CA ARG A 543 -14.20 6.81 -26.75
C ARG A 543 -14.55 7.62 -25.50
N ALA A 544 -15.08 6.97 -24.45
CA ALA A 544 -15.38 7.63 -23.20
C ALA A 544 -14.10 8.11 -22.47
N ALA A 545 -13.02 7.32 -22.52
CA ALA A 545 -11.72 7.68 -21.95
C ALA A 545 -11.08 8.85 -22.72
N ALA A 546 -11.08 8.80 -24.05
CA ALA A 546 -10.64 9.90 -24.91
C ALA A 546 -11.44 11.19 -24.63
N GLY A 547 -12.77 11.08 -24.49
CA GLY A 547 -13.63 12.21 -24.13
C GLY A 547 -13.33 12.79 -22.74
N ARG A 548 -12.99 11.95 -21.75
CA ARG A 548 -12.51 12.43 -20.43
C ARG A 548 -11.16 13.14 -20.55
N ALA A 549 -10.21 12.55 -21.27
CA ALA A 549 -8.88 13.13 -21.48
C ALA A 549 -8.94 14.48 -22.22
N GLU A 550 -9.83 14.62 -23.20
CA GLU A 550 -10.06 15.88 -23.90
C GLU A 550 -10.67 16.94 -22.97
N ARG A 551 -11.65 16.57 -22.14
CA ARG A 551 -12.22 17.48 -21.12
C ARG A 551 -11.17 17.95 -20.13
N GLU A 552 -10.36 17.05 -19.59
CA GLU A 552 -9.25 17.41 -18.70
C GLU A 552 -8.20 18.30 -19.38
N ALA A 553 -7.90 18.06 -20.66
CA ALA A 553 -6.99 18.91 -21.43
C ALA A 553 -7.56 20.33 -21.61
N ARG A 554 -8.87 20.45 -21.89
CA ARG A 554 -9.56 21.75 -21.99
C ARG A 554 -9.57 22.49 -20.65
N GLU A 555 -9.87 21.79 -19.55
CA GLU A 555 -9.84 22.38 -18.20
C GLU A 555 -8.42 22.83 -17.80
N ARG A 556 -7.39 22.05 -18.15
CA ARG A 556 -5.98 22.45 -17.94
C ARG A 556 -5.63 23.70 -18.76
N ALA A 557 -5.98 23.73 -20.04
CA ALA A 557 -5.72 24.88 -20.90
C ALA A 557 -6.46 26.14 -20.43
N GLU A 558 -7.72 26.01 -19.97
CA GLU A 558 -8.48 27.12 -19.38
C GLU A 558 -7.84 27.60 -18.07
N THR A 559 -7.40 26.67 -17.22
CA THR A 559 -6.69 27.00 -15.97
C THR A 559 -5.38 27.74 -16.24
N GLU A 560 -4.61 27.31 -17.25
CA GLU A 560 -3.38 27.98 -17.66
C GLU A 560 -3.65 29.37 -18.26
N ARG A 561 -4.68 29.51 -19.09
CA ARG A 561 -5.11 30.81 -19.63
C ARG A 561 -5.53 31.77 -18.51
N LEU A 562 -6.31 31.30 -17.54
CA LEU A 562 -6.71 32.10 -16.37
C LEU A 562 -5.50 32.48 -15.50
N ARG A 563 -4.53 31.57 -15.32
CA ARG A 563 -3.27 31.89 -14.61
C ARG A 563 -2.45 32.94 -15.36
N ALA A 564 -2.37 32.86 -16.68
CA ALA A 564 -1.67 33.86 -17.50
C ALA A 564 -2.37 35.22 -17.42
N GLN A 565 -3.70 35.25 -17.52
CA GLN A 565 -4.48 36.48 -17.35
C GLN A 565 -4.29 37.11 -15.97
N ILE A 566 -4.35 36.32 -14.89
CA ILE A 566 -4.11 36.81 -13.52
C ILE A 566 -2.67 37.36 -13.39
N ALA A 567 -1.69 36.72 -14.02
CA ALA A 567 -0.30 37.16 -13.99
C ALA A 567 -0.11 38.49 -14.74
N GLU A 568 -0.80 38.68 -15.86
CA GLU A 568 -0.82 39.94 -16.63
C GLU A 568 -1.52 41.07 -15.87
N GLU A 569 -2.66 40.78 -15.24
CA GLU A 569 -3.43 41.75 -14.46
C GLU A 569 -2.76 42.10 -13.12
N ASN A 570 -1.87 41.25 -12.58
CA ASN A 570 -1.29 41.40 -11.24
C ASN A 570 0.23 41.12 -11.19
N PRO A 571 1.06 41.89 -11.92
CA PRO A 571 2.50 41.63 -12.02
C PRO A 571 3.22 41.71 -10.66
N GLU A 572 2.81 42.60 -9.76
CA GLU A 572 3.39 42.75 -8.42
C GLU A 572 3.15 41.54 -7.52
N MET A 573 1.97 40.91 -7.64
CA MET A 573 1.63 39.69 -6.90
C MET A 573 2.52 38.53 -7.37
N VAL A 574 2.74 38.39 -8.68
CA VAL A 574 3.63 37.38 -9.26
C VAL A 574 5.08 37.61 -8.83
N ALA A 575 5.56 38.86 -8.84
CA ALA A 575 6.89 39.22 -8.37
C ALA A 575 7.08 38.84 -6.89
N THR A 576 6.08 39.13 -6.04
CA THR A 576 6.10 38.79 -4.60
C THR A 576 6.11 37.28 -4.37
N LEU A 577 5.29 36.51 -5.10
CA LEU A 577 5.28 35.05 -4.99
C LEU A 577 6.60 34.43 -5.47
N THR A 578 7.20 35.00 -6.51
CA THR A 578 8.49 34.54 -7.04
C THR A 578 9.63 34.84 -6.07
N ALA A 579 9.66 36.04 -5.47
CA ALA A 579 10.62 36.41 -4.43
C ALA A 579 10.51 35.50 -3.19
N ARG A 580 9.28 35.20 -2.74
CA ARG A 580 9.04 34.26 -1.63
C ARG A 580 9.47 32.82 -1.92
N ARG A 581 9.52 32.42 -3.19
CA ARG A 581 9.96 31.07 -3.58
C ARG A 581 11.48 30.97 -3.68
N ALA A 582 12.17 32.11 -3.81
CA ALA A 582 13.63 32.19 -3.87
C ALA A 582 14.29 32.28 -2.49
N THR A 583 13.55 32.73 -1.46
CA THR A 583 13.92 32.69 -0.04
C THR A 583 13.51 31.38 0.60
#